data_AF-A0A973YYG2-F1
#
_entry.id   AF-A0A973YYG2-F1
#
_cell.length_a   1.000
_cell.length_b   1.000
_cell.length_c   1.000
_cell.angle_alpha   90.00
_cell.angle_beta   90.00
_cell.angle_gamma   90.00
#
_symmetry.space_group_name_H-M   'P 1'
#
loop_
_entity.id
_entity.type
_entity.pdbx_description
1 polymer ?
#
loop_
_entity_poly.entity_id
_entity_poly.type
_entity_poly.pdbx_seq_one_letter_code
_entity_poly.pdbx_strand_id
1 'polypeptide(L)'
;MKKAVGRGLAVLSALAAVVALAPTGQAAVDVRAPYTLVSSCAGSLVSGFPKVMTNRLGDTQGSVYLYYSSAGGGTNCAKVYDNATGSHQMSVTLRRANLSYAGSDSGVYATYAGGVAVTGTANTCVYLSGYLSMGPYSVDRFSYSAGPIACGG
;
A
#
# COMPACT_ATOMS: atom_id res chain seq x y z
N MET A 1 63.67 -61.60 -1.55
CA MET A 1 62.52 -60.97 -0.84
C MET A 1 62.23 -59.61 -1.48
N LYS A 2 61.00 -59.38 -1.96
CA LYS A 2 60.39 -58.07 -2.34
C LYS A 2 61.04 -57.39 -3.58
N LYS A 3 60.33 -56.87 -4.61
CA LYS A 3 58.91 -56.57 -4.88
C LYS A 3 58.75 -56.35 -6.41
N ALA A 4 57.56 -56.62 -6.92
CA ALA A 4 57.13 -56.44 -8.32
C ALA A 4 56.48 -55.07 -8.56
N VAL A 5 56.01 -54.87 -9.81
CA VAL A 5 54.92 -53.97 -10.28
C VAL A 5 55.38 -52.56 -10.67
N GLY A 6 54.94 -51.95 -11.77
CA GLY A 6 53.92 -52.32 -12.75
C GLY A 6 53.62 -51.15 -13.69
N ARG A 7 52.99 -51.50 -14.81
CA ARG A 7 52.67 -50.68 -15.98
C ARG A 7 51.82 -49.45 -15.63
N GLY A 8 52.13 -48.35 -16.32
CA GLY A 8 51.30 -47.16 -16.36
C GLY A 8 49.96 -47.40 -17.05
N LEU A 9 48.99 -46.59 -16.64
CA LEU A 9 47.82 -46.24 -17.43
C LEU A 9 47.41 -44.82 -17.02
N ALA A 10 47.56 -43.88 -17.94
CA ALA A 10 47.07 -42.51 -17.80
C ALA A 10 45.55 -42.52 -17.99
N VAL A 11 44.81 -41.94 -17.04
CA VAL A 11 43.38 -41.66 -17.20
C VAL A 11 43.20 -40.15 -17.20
N LEU A 12 43.06 -39.58 -18.40
CA LEU A 12 42.54 -38.22 -18.60
C LEU A 12 41.06 -38.22 -18.20
N SER A 13 40.70 -37.51 -17.14
CA SER A 13 39.30 -37.23 -16.80
C SER A 13 38.94 -35.83 -17.29
N ALA A 14 38.04 -35.77 -18.26
CA ALA A 14 37.50 -34.54 -18.82
C ALA A 14 36.62 -33.81 -17.80
N LEU A 15 36.94 -32.54 -17.50
CA LEU A 15 36.04 -31.64 -16.77
C LEU A 15 34.90 -31.22 -17.69
N ALA A 16 33.68 -31.69 -17.42
CA ALA A 16 32.47 -31.15 -18.01
C ALA A 16 32.04 -29.90 -17.23
N ALA A 17 32.25 -28.71 -17.81
CA ALA A 17 31.75 -27.45 -17.28
C ALA A 17 30.24 -27.33 -17.55
N VAL A 18 29.43 -27.58 -16.52
CA VAL A 18 27.99 -27.30 -16.56
C VAL A 18 27.82 -25.79 -16.39
N VAL A 19 27.57 -25.07 -17.48
CA VAL A 19 27.20 -23.65 -17.43
C VAL A 19 25.77 -23.57 -16.91
N ALA A 20 25.62 -23.31 -15.62
CA ALA A 20 24.33 -23.00 -15.01
C ALA A 20 23.83 -21.66 -15.58
N LEU A 21 22.81 -21.73 -16.45
CA LEU A 21 22.02 -20.57 -16.87
C LEU A 21 21.29 -20.04 -15.62
N ALA A 22 21.85 -19.02 -14.99
CA ALA A 22 21.14 -18.29 -13.94
C ALA A 22 19.92 -17.60 -14.58
N PRO A 23 18.71 -17.75 -14.01
CA PRO A 23 17.57 -16.98 -14.47
C PRO A 23 17.89 -15.50 -14.35
N THR A 24 17.78 -14.78 -15.46
CA THR A 24 17.83 -13.32 -15.47
C THR A 24 16.62 -12.82 -14.69
N GLY A 25 16.84 -12.49 -13.42
CA GLY A 25 15.83 -11.82 -12.60
C GLY A 25 15.47 -10.50 -13.28
N GLN A 26 14.28 -10.44 -13.88
CA GLN A 26 13.74 -9.17 -14.34
C GLN A 26 13.49 -8.31 -13.10
N ALA A 27 14.19 -7.17 -13.03
CA ALA A 27 13.89 -6.15 -12.04
C ALA A 27 12.42 -5.74 -12.21
N ALA A 28 11.63 -5.87 -11.15
CA ALA A 28 10.27 -5.39 -11.15
C ALA A 28 10.30 -3.88 -11.45
N VAL A 29 9.56 -3.46 -12.48
CA VAL A 29 9.40 -2.03 -12.78
C VAL A 29 8.64 -1.41 -11.60
N ASP A 30 9.31 -0.51 -10.88
CA ASP A 30 8.71 0.33 -9.83
C ASP A 30 7.77 1.35 -10.49
N VAL A 31 6.57 0.90 -10.85
CA VAL A 31 5.49 1.79 -11.29
C VAL A 31 4.90 2.40 -10.02
N ARG A 32 5.52 3.46 -9.51
CA ARG A 32 4.92 4.31 -8.47
C ARG A 32 3.47 4.59 -8.85
N ALA A 33 2.54 4.26 -7.96
CA ALA A 33 1.12 4.48 -8.21
C ALA A 33 0.88 5.95 -8.59
N PRO A 34 0.06 6.25 -9.61
CA PRO A 34 -0.33 7.61 -9.92
C PRO A 34 -1.30 8.07 -8.83
N TYR A 35 -0.73 8.60 -7.75
CA TYR A 35 -1.48 9.35 -6.77
C TYR A 35 -1.01 10.79 -6.75
N THR A 36 -1.91 11.68 -6.38
CA THR A 36 -1.63 13.10 -6.19
C THR A 36 -2.26 13.53 -4.88
N LEU A 37 -1.63 14.51 -4.22
CA LEU A 37 -2.23 15.18 -3.08
C LEU A 37 -3.01 16.40 -3.58
N VAL A 38 -4.28 16.48 -3.20
CA VAL A 38 -5.19 17.55 -3.58
C VAL A 38 -5.81 18.22 -2.36
N SER A 39 -6.03 19.53 -2.41
CA SER A 39 -6.69 20.25 -1.32
C SER A 39 -8.16 19.85 -1.15
N SER A 40 -8.83 19.43 -2.22
CA SER A 40 -10.24 18.98 -2.21
C SER A 40 -10.42 17.72 -3.04
N CYS A 41 -11.19 16.75 -2.50
CA CYS A 41 -11.60 15.59 -3.26
C CYS A 41 -12.79 15.95 -4.17
N ALA A 42 -12.63 15.74 -5.48
CA ALA A 42 -13.70 15.91 -6.44
C ALA A 42 -14.68 14.73 -6.44
N GLY A 43 -15.88 14.96 -6.98
CA GLY A 43 -16.92 13.94 -7.13
C GLY A 43 -17.83 13.81 -5.91
N SER A 44 -18.46 12.65 -5.77
CA SER A 44 -19.46 12.37 -4.74
C SER A 44 -18.89 11.46 -3.67
N LEU A 45 -19.44 11.55 -2.46
CA LEU A 45 -19.11 10.63 -1.39
C LEU A 45 -19.56 9.21 -1.76
N VAL A 46 -18.68 8.23 -1.59
CA VAL A 46 -18.99 6.82 -1.85
C VAL A 46 -20.02 6.33 -0.83
N SER A 47 -21.00 5.54 -1.29
CA SER A 47 -22.04 4.99 -0.41
C SER A 47 -21.43 4.27 0.81
N GLY A 48 -21.98 4.56 1.99
CA GLY A 48 -21.51 4.03 3.26
C GLY A 48 -20.35 4.80 3.90
N PHE A 49 -19.83 5.86 3.27
CA PHE A 49 -18.92 6.82 3.89
C PHE A 49 -19.68 8.06 4.40
N PRO A 50 -19.13 8.80 5.40
CA PRO A 50 -17.86 8.54 6.08
C PRO A 50 -17.91 7.31 7.01
N LYS A 51 -16.74 6.78 7.36
CA LYS A 51 -16.58 5.69 8.34
C LYS A 51 -15.85 6.19 9.58
N VAL A 52 -16.48 6.04 10.74
CA VAL A 52 -15.82 6.33 12.02
C VAL A 52 -14.65 5.38 12.24
N MET A 53 -13.58 5.90 12.84
CA MET A 53 -12.44 5.07 13.23
C MET A 53 -12.61 4.60 14.67
N THR A 54 -12.14 3.39 14.95
CA THR A 54 -12.27 2.76 16.27
C THR A 54 -10.90 2.48 16.87
N ASN A 55 -10.77 2.60 18.19
CA ASN A 55 -9.62 2.10 18.92
C ASN A 55 -9.82 0.61 19.31
N ARG A 56 -8.85 0.06 20.04
CA ARG A 56 -8.89 -1.34 20.53
C ARG A 56 -9.97 -1.63 21.58
N LEU A 57 -10.54 -0.60 22.20
CA LEU A 57 -11.59 -0.71 23.21
C LEU A 57 -13.00 -0.59 22.60
N GLY A 58 -13.09 -0.22 21.32
CA GLY A 58 -14.36 0.06 20.63
C GLY A 58 -14.80 1.52 20.72
N ASP A 59 -14.02 2.40 21.37
CA ASP A 59 -14.29 3.84 21.34
C ASP A 59 -14.08 4.37 19.92
N THR A 60 -14.78 5.45 19.59
CA THR A 60 -14.74 6.07 18.26
C THR A 60 -14.17 7.48 18.32
N GLN A 61 -13.35 7.84 17.33
CA GLN A 61 -12.87 9.20 17.13
C GLN A 61 -12.53 9.41 15.65
N GLY A 62 -12.83 10.60 15.13
CA GLY A 62 -12.53 10.94 13.75
C GLY A 62 -13.27 10.08 12.73
N SER A 63 -13.02 10.34 11.45
CA SER A 63 -13.65 9.61 10.36
C SER A 63 -12.80 9.61 9.10
N VAL A 64 -12.88 8.51 8.35
CA VAL A 64 -12.34 8.38 7.00
C VAL A 64 -13.43 8.70 5.99
N TYR A 65 -13.11 9.50 5.00
CA TYR A 65 -13.98 9.86 3.87
C TYR A 65 -13.39 9.28 2.60
N LEU A 66 -14.26 8.76 1.73
CA LEU A 66 -13.91 8.27 0.41
C LEU A 66 -14.85 8.88 -0.62
N TYR A 67 -14.28 9.58 -1.58
CA TYR A 67 -14.98 10.20 -2.70
C TYR A 67 -14.68 9.44 -3.98
N TYR A 68 -15.58 9.54 -4.95
CA TYR A 68 -15.39 9.02 -6.29
C TYR A 68 -15.86 10.05 -7.34
N SER A 69 -15.05 10.24 -8.36
CA SER A 69 -15.40 10.97 -9.59
C SER A 69 -15.21 10.06 -10.79
N SER A 70 -16.17 10.03 -11.70
CA SER A 70 -16.10 9.25 -12.95
C SER A 70 -15.20 9.88 -14.02
N ALA A 71 -14.73 11.11 -13.81
CA ALA A 71 -13.88 11.82 -14.78
C ALA A 71 -12.55 11.09 -15.03
N GLY A 72 -12.04 11.16 -16.27
CA GLY A 72 -10.68 10.71 -16.61
C GLY A 72 -10.38 9.23 -16.33
N GLY A 73 -11.38 8.34 -16.43
CA GLY A 73 -11.22 6.91 -16.14
C GLY A 73 -11.41 6.53 -14.67
N GLY A 74 -12.07 7.40 -13.89
CA GLY A 74 -12.40 7.18 -12.49
C GLY A 74 -11.27 7.64 -11.56
N THR A 75 -11.62 8.34 -10.49
CA THR A 75 -10.69 8.76 -9.44
C THR A 75 -11.34 8.55 -8.08
N ASN A 76 -10.68 7.81 -7.22
CA ASN A 76 -11.00 7.78 -5.80
C ASN A 76 -10.11 8.75 -5.04
N CYS A 77 -10.68 9.47 -4.08
CA CYS A 77 -9.94 10.40 -3.25
C CYS A 77 -10.31 10.22 -1.78
N ALA A 78 -9.31 10.17 -0.89
CA ALA A 78 -9.52 9.89 0.53
C ALA A 78 -8.97 10.96 1.46
N LYS A 79 -9.66 11.16 2.59
CA LYS A 79 -9.29 12.07 3.68
C LYS A 79 -9.60 11.45 5.04
N VAL A 80 -8.83 11.81 6.05
CA VAL A 80 -9.07 11.51 7.46
C VAL A 80 -9.24 12.81 8.21
N TYR A 81 -10.35 12.93 8.94
CA TYR A 81 -10.63 14.05 9.84
C TYR A 81 -10.64 13.54 11.28
N ASP A 82 -10.04 14.26 12.22
CA ASP A 82 -10.11 13.92 13.65
C ASP A 82 -11.34 14.50 14.34
N ASN A 83 -11.89 15.61 13.82
CA ASN A 83 -12.96 16.41 14.42
C ASN A 83 -12.67 16.85 15.87
N ALA A 84 -11.40 17.12 16.18
CA ALA A 84 -10.95 17.54 17.50
C ALA A 84 -10.20 18.87 17.43
N THR A 85 -10.19 19.62 18.54
CA THR A 85 -9.39 20.85 18.63
C THR A 85 -7.90 20.52 18.78
N GLY A 86 -7.05 21.30 18.13
CA GLY A 86 -5.60 21.11 18.18
C GLY A 86 -5.08 20.37 16.95
N SER A 87 -3.84 19.87 17.04
CA SER A 87 -3.21 19.12 15.96
C SER A 87 -2.86 17.72 16.41
N HIS A 88 -3.23 16.73 15.62
CA HIS A 88 -3.03 15.32 15.96
C HIS A 88 -2.30 14.59 14.83
N GLN A 89 -1.62 13.51 15.20
CA GLN A 89 -1.00 12.64 14.21
C GLN A 89 -2.11 11.92 13.44
N MET A 90 -2.17 12.15 12.14
CA MET A 90 -3.13 11.52 11.23
C MET A 90 -2.40 10.90 10.04
N SER A 91 -3.00 9.87 9.46
CA SER A 91 -2.61 9.42 8.13
C SER A 91 -3.77 8.81 7.38
N VAL A 92 -3.69 8.89 6.05
CA VAL A 92 -4.60 8.20 5.14
C VAL A 92 -3.77 7.52 4.07
N THR A 93 -4.17 6.31 3.67
CA THR A 93 -3.55 5.55 2.59
C THR A 93 -4.62 5.01 1.67
N LEU A 94 -4.43 5.20 0.38
CA LEU A 94 -5.33 4.73 -0.66
C LEU A 94 -4.53 3.98 -1.74
N ARG A 95 -4.95 2.76 -2.05
CA ARG A 95 -4.30 1.90 -3.03
C ARG A 95 -5.30 1.30 -3.98
N ARG A 96 -4.98 1.30 -5.27
CA ARG A 96 -5.76 0.57 -6.27
C ARG A 96 -5.47 -0.94 -6.18
N ALA A 97 -6.48 -1.78 -6.28
CA ALA A 97 -6.34 -3.22 -6.05
C ALA A 97 -5.34 -3.92 -6.97
N ASN A 98 -5.18 -3.43 -8.21
CA ASN A 98 -4.25 -3.96 -9.21
C ASN A 98 -2.83 -3.37 -9.12
N LEU A 99 -2.54 -2.52 -8.12
CA LEU A 99 -1.23 -1.92 -7.90
C LEU A 99 -0.63 -2.39 -6.58
N SER A 100 0.70 -2.57 -6.55
CA SER A 100 1.48 -2.83 -5.34
C SER A 100 1.72 -1.55 -4.51
N TYR A 101 1.71 -0.37 -5.16
CA TYR A 101 2.01 0.91 -4.52
C TYR A 101 0.73 1.64 -4.08
N ALA A 102 0.81 2.28 -2.91
CA ALA A 102 -0.25 3.11 -2.37
C ALA A 102 0.13 4.60 -2.42
N GLY A 103 -0.87 5.46 -2.52
CA GLY A 103 -0.74 6.87 -2.16
C GLY A 103 -1.00 7.05 -0.68
N SER A 104 -0.25 7.93 -0.04
CA SER A 104 -0.40 8.21 1.39
C SER A 104 -0.12 9.67 1.69
N ASP A 105 -0.76 10.17 2.75
CA ASP A 105 -0.44 11.44 3.40
C ASP A 105 -0.40 11.20 4.90
N SER A 106 0.64 11.69 5.57
CA SER A 106 0.84 11.46 7.00
C SER A 106 1.63 12.59 7.66
N GLY A 107 1.24 12.90 8.90
CA GLY A 107 1.77 14.06 9.60
C GLY A 107 0.89 14.51 10.75
N VAL A 108 1.25 15.65 11.33
CA VAL A 108 0.48 16.32 12.37
C VAL A 108 -0.37 17.40 11.70
N TYR A 109 -1.69 17.24 11.72
CA TYR A 109 -2.61 18.19 11.09
C TYR A 109 -3.64 18.70 12.08
N ALA A 110 -4.14 19.91 11.84
CA ALA A 110 -5.20 20.53 12.64
C ALA A 110 -6.61 20.30 12.07
N THR A 111 -6.72 19.71 10.88
CA THR A 111 -8.02 19.58 10.20
C THR A 111 -8.19 18.22 9.56
N TYR A 112 -7.26 17.84 8.69
CA TYR A 112 -7.31 16.52 8.05
C TYR A 112 -5.93 16.11 7.53
N ALA A 113 -5.68 14.81 7.47
CA ALA A 113 -4.68 14.22 6.58
C ALA A 113 -5.37 13.78 5.28
N GLY A 114 -4.74 14.00 4.13
CA GLY A 114 -5.20 13.43 2.88
C GLY A 114 -5.48 14.42 1.76
N GLY A 115 -6.51 14.10 1.00
CA GLY A 115 -6.57 14.49 -0.40
C GLY A 115 -5.76 13.54 -1.27
N VAL A 116 -5.59 12.29 -0.84
CA VAL A 116 -4.89 11.27 -1.62
C VAL A 116 -5.82 10.83 -2.74
N ALA A 117 -5.58 11.32 -3.95
CA ALA A 117 -6.35 11.01 -5.14
C ALA A 117 -5.63 9.98 -6.01
N VAL A 118 -6.27 8.84 -6.27
CA VAL A 118 -5.77 7.77 -7.13
C VAL A 118 -6.69 7.68 -8.35
N THR A 119 -6.13 7.88 -9.54
CA THR A 119 -6.86 7.82 -10.82
C THR A 119 -6.99 6.38 -11.32
N GLY A 120 -7.70 6.18 -12.43
CA GLY A 120 -7.85 4.88 -13.11
C GLY A 120 -8.63 3.85 -12.30
N THR A 121 -9.62 4.28 -11.51
CA THR A 121 -10.39 3.42 -10.60
C THR A 121 -11.78 3.03 -11.10
N ALA A 122 -12.20 3.45 -12.31
CA ALA A 122 -13.56 3.23 -12.81
C ALA A 122 -14.00 1.76 -12.90
N ASN A 123 -13.07 0.81 -13.00
CA ASN A 123 -13.35 -0.63 -13.02
C ASN A 123 -12.42 -1.38 -12.07
N THR A 124 -11.96 -0.72 -11.00
CA THR A 124 -10.99 -1.32 -10.09
C THR A 124 -11.25 -0.87 -8.67
N CYS A 125 -11.38 -1.84 -7.77
CA CYS A 125 -11.55 -1.58 -6.35
C CYS A 125 -10.34 -0.87 -5.75
N VAL A 126 -10.55 -0.26 -4.59
CA VAL A 126 -9.49 0.33 -3.78
C VAL A 126 -9.41 -0.33 -2.41
N TYR A 127 -8.22 -0.25 -1.81
CA TYR A 127 -7.95 -0.48 -0.40
C TYR A 127 -7.71 0.87 0.27
N LEU A 128 -8.38 1.11 1.37
CA LEU A 128 -8.34 2.35 2.13
C LEU A 128 -7.98 2.06 3.58
N SER A 129 -7.03 2.81 4.12
CA SER A 129 -6.80 2.86 5.55
C SER A 129 -6.67 4.30 6.04
N GLY A 130 -7.14 4.51 7.27
CA GLY A 130 -7.02 5.76 8.01
C GLY A 130 -6.52 5.48 9.43
N TYR A 131 -5.75 6.42 9.96
CA TYR A 131 -5.18 6.36 11.30
C TYR A 131 -5.24 7.74 11.96
N LEU A 132 -5.48 7.73 13.27
CA LEU A 132 -5.49 8.91 14.13
C LEU A 132 -4.87 8.55 15.50
N SER A 133 -3.98 9.40 16.01
CA SER A 133 -3.43 9.33 17.37
C SER A 133 -3.80 10.59 18.14
N MET A 134 -4.65 10.47 19.15
CA MET A 134 -5.04 11.55 20.07
C MET A 134 -4.07 11.71 21.25
N GLY A 135 -3.14 10.76 21.41
CA GLY A 135 -2.23 10.68 22.54
C GLY A 135 -1.17 9.60 22.35
N PRO A 136 -0.30 9.39 23.35
CA PRO A 136 0.83 8.47 23.24
C PRO A 136 0.42 6.99 23.42
N TYR A 137 -0.72 6.72 24.06
CA TYR A 137 -1.12 5.37 24.44
C TYR A 137 -1.89 4.67 23.32
N SER A 138 -1.88 3.33 23.31
CA SER A 138 -2.59 2.54 22.30
C SER A 138 -4.12 2.70 22.35
N VAL A 139 -4.67 3.17 23.48
CA VAL A 139 -6.10 3.50 23.60
C VAL A 139 -6.46 4.80 22.89
N ASP A 140 -5.47 5.66 22.63
CA ASP A 140 -5.63 6.93 21.93
C ASP A 140 -5.46 6.77 20.41
N ARG A 141 -5.31 5.54 19.93
CA ARG A 141 -5.07 5.21 18.51
C ARG A 141 -6.34 4.65 17.89
N PHE A 142 -6.84 5.36 16.91
CA PHE A 142 -8.05 5.03 16.18
C PHE A 142 -7.69 4.69 14.74
N SER A 143 -8.34 3.67 14.18
CA SER A 143 -8.11 3.30 12.80
C SER A 143 -9.37 2.80 12.11
N TYR A 144 -9.34 2.86 10.79
CA TYR A 144 -10.27 2.16 9.91
C TYR A 144 -9.45 1.59 8.75
N SER A 145 -9.75 0.36 8.35
CA SER A 145 -9.14 -0.25 7.18
C SER A 145 -10.18 -1.12 6.48
N ALA A 146 -10.30 -0.97 5.17
CA ALA A 146 -11.18 -1.79 4.36
C ALA A 146 -10.67 -1.92 2.93
N GLY A 147 -11.00 -3.04 2.31
CA GLY A 147 -10.71 -3.29 0.90
C GLY A 147 -10.78 -4.78 0.58
N PRO A 148 -11.09 -5.16 -0.67
CA PRO A 148 -11.44 -4.27 -1.78
C PRO A 148 -12.84 -3.64 -1.61
N ILE A 149 -12.95 -2.33 -1.84
CA ILE A 149 -14.20 -1.55 -1.79
C ILE A 149 -14.28 -0.59 -2.99
N ALA A 150 -15.45 0.01 -3.23
CA ALA A 150 -15.69 0.97 -4.31
C ALA A 150 -15.20 0.44 -5.69
N CYS A 151 -15.66 -0.76 -6.04
CA CYS A 151 -15.26 -1.50 -7.23
C CYS A 151 -15.98 -1.00 -8.48
N GLY A 152 -15.53 0.14 -9.00
CA GLY A 152 -16.18 0.83 -10.10
C GLY A 152 -17.36 1.71 -9.64
N GLY A 153 -17.55 2.80 -10.38
CA GLY A 153 -18.49 3.87 -10.05
C GLY A 153 -19.95 3.45 -10.05
#